data_AF-A0A395J6Y9-F1
#
_entry.id   AF-A0A395J6Y9-F1
#
_cell.length_a   1.000
_cell.length_b   1.000
_cell.length_c   1.000
_cell.angle_alpha   90.00
_cell.angle_beta   90.00
_cell.angle_gamma   90.00
#
_symmetry.space_group_name_H-M   'P 1'
#
loop_
_entity.id
_entity.type
_entity.pdbx_description
1 polymer ?
#
loop_
_entity_poly.entity_id
_entity_poly.type
_entity_poly.pdbx_seq_one_letter_code
_entity_poly.pdbx_strand_id
1 'polypeptide(L)'
;MDQREKIKLTSGSSSVTHSGSRKPHRKVRPVVAFAKGRKIKCDENKPSCNNCIRHSVQCDIMTTSGAITLLLQLLRLLLAPIVLQ
;
A
#
# COMPACT_ATOMS: atom_id res chain seq x y z
N MET A 1 17.46 -37.34 17.99
CA MET A 1 17.26 -35.99 18.54
C MET A 1 18.01 -35.03 17.66
N ASP A 2 17.31 -34.35 16.74
CA ASP A 2 17.60 -32.98 16.32
C ASP A 2 16.50 -32.56 15.32
N GLN A 3 15.36 -32.15 15.88
CA GLN A 3 14.31 -31.45 15.15
C GLN A 3 14.59 -29.97 15.33
N ARG A 4 15.38 -29.37 14.44
CA ARG A 4 15.56 -27.93 14.46
C ARG A 4 15.63 -27.34 13.05
N GLU A 5 14.58 -26.56 12.79
CA GLU A 5 14.57 -25.34 12.00
C GLU A 5 14.53 -25.47 10.47
N LYS A 6 13.31 -25.34 9.92
CA LYS A 6 13.08 -24.47 8.77
C LYS A 6 11.62 -24.04 8.73
N ILE A 7 11.35 -22.93 9.39
CA ILE A 7 10.19 -22.06 9.13
C ILE A 7 10.28 -21.65 7.65
N LYS A 8 9.59 -22.35 6.74
CA LYS A 8 9.42 -21.92 5.36
C LYS A 8 8.41 -20.77 5.33
N LEU A 9 8.87 -19.57 5.64
CA LEU A 9 8.26 -18.34 5.12
C LEU A 9 8.67 -18.21 3.65
N THR A 10 8.08 -19.03 2.78
CA THR A 10 8.15 -18.79 1.34
C THR A 10 6.81 -18.25 0.90
N SER A 11 6.76 -16.92 0.81
CA SER A 11 5.80 -16.16 0.04
C SER A 11 5.62 -16.79 -1.34
N GLY A 12 4.52 -17.52 -1.50
CA GLY A 12 4.13 -18.12 -2.77
C GLY A 12 3.81 -17.03 -3.80
N SER A 13 4.79 -16.70 -4.64
CA SER A 13 4.55 -16.20 -5.99
C SER A 13 4.83 -17.34 -6.97
N SER A 14 3.94 -18.34 -6.96
CA SER A 14 3.94 -19.41 -7.96
C SER A 14 3.32 -18.88 -9.24
N SER A 15 4.15 -18.50 -10.21
CA SER A 15 3.70 -18.23 -11.59
C SER A 15 3.26 -19.55 -12.24
N VAL A 16 1.98 -19.90 -12.06
CA VAL A 16 1.35 -20.98 -12.83
C VAL A 16 1.23 -20.52 -14.27
N THR A 17 1.87 -21.22 -15.20
CA THR A 17 1.66 -21.04 -16.64
C THR A 17 0.24 -21.46 -16.99
N HIS A 18 -0.68 -20.49 -17.13
CA HIS A 18 -2.04 -20.75 -17.64
C HIS A 18 -2.12 -20.34 -19.11
N SER A 19 -2.08 -21.34 -19.98
CA SER A 19 -2.42 -21.23 -21.40
C SER A 19 -3.94 -21.03 -21.55
N GLY A 20 -4.36 -19.81 -21.94
CA GLY A 20 -5.67 -19.58 -22.58
C GLY A 20 -6.75 -18.87 -21.75
N SER A 21 -6.77 -17.53 -21.80
CA SER A 21 -7.93 -16.69 -22.20
C SER A 21 -7.66 -15.22 -21.80
N ARG A 22 -7.55 -14.34 -22.81
CA ARG A 22 -7.62 -12.87 -22.65
C ARG A 22 -9.12 -12.51 -22.67
N LYS A 23 -9.77 -11.71 -21.82
CA LYS A 23 -9.46 -10.84 -20.67
C LYS A 23 -10.75 -10.77 -19.82
N PRO A 24 -10.71 -10.80 -18.48
CA PRO A 24 -11.72 -10.10 -17.69
C PRO A 24 -11.32 -8.62 -17.56
N HIS A 25 -11.94 -7.76 -18.36
CA HIS A 25 -12.05 -6.33 -18.08
C HIS A 25 -13.26 -6.19 -17.13
N ARG A 26 -13.23 -5.59 -15.94
CA ARG A 26 -12.49 -4.44 -15.41
C ARG A 26 -12.45 -4.57 -13.89
N LYS A 27 -11.29 -4.76 -13.27
CA LYS A 27 -11.09 -4.16 -11.93
C LYS A 27 -10.49 -2.80 -12.22
N VAL A 28 -11.16 -1.71 -11.85
CA VAL A 28 -10.47 -0.42 -11.78
C VAL A 28 -9.44 -0.60 -10.69
N ARG A 29 -8.22 -0.97 -11.09
CA ARG A 29 -7.17 -1.44 -10.19
C ARG A 29 -6.77 -0.23 -9.33
N PRO A 30 -7.04 -0.19 -8.02
CA PRO A 30 -6.53 0.89 -7.18
C PRO A 30 -5.01 0.92 -7.28
N VAL A 31 -4.51 2.01 -7.87
CA VAL A 31 -3.09 2.24 -8.04
C VAL A 31 -2.64 3.18 -6.94
N VAL A 32 -1.74 2.70 -6.07
CA VAL A 32 -1.03 3.56 -5.10
C VAL A 32 -0.21 4.63 -5.82
N ALA A 33 0.01 5.78 -5.20
CA ALA A 33 0.70 6.93 -5.82
C ALA A 33 2.04 6.54 -6.45
N PHE A 34 2.84 5.75 -5.74
CA PHE A 34 4.11 5.22 -6.23
C PHE A 34 3.97 4.37 -7.51
N ALA A 35 3.04 3.40 -7.49
CA ALA A 35 2.79 2.53 -8.63
C ALA A 35 2.18 3.30 -9.81
N LYS A 36 1.43 4.36 -9.51
CA LYS A 36 0.79 5.24 -10.49
C LYS A 36 1.83 6.08 -11.23
N GLY A 37 2.77 6.69 -10.51
CA GLY A 37 3.89 7.42 -11.11
C GLY A 37 4.79 6.52 -11.97
N ARG A 38 5.01 5.27 -11.54
CA ARG A 38 5.83 4.30 -12.28
C ARG A 38 5.10 3.51 -13.35
N LYS A 39 3.78 3.71 -13.51
CA LYS A 39 2.93 2.96 -14.46
C LYS A 39 3.03 1.44 -14.28
N ILE A 40 3.23 0.97 -13.04
CA ILE A 40 3.31 -0.46 -12.69
C ILE A 40 2.02 -0.96 -12.06
N LYS A 41 1.79 -2.27 -12.11
CA LYS A 41 0.61 -2.93 -11.52
C LYS A 41 0.71 -2.92 -9.99
N CYS A 42 -0.36 -2.56 -9.29
CA CYS A 42 -0.47 -2.71 -7.84
C CYS A 42 -1.06 -4.09 -7.51
N ASP A 43 -0.48 -4.81 -6.55
CA ASP A 43 -0.93 -6.16 -6.16
C ASP A 43 -1.97 -6.12 -5.02
N GLU A 44 -2.29 -4.94 -4.49
CA GLU A 44 -3.35 -4.71 -3.49
C GLU A 44 -3.24 -5.53 -2.19
N ASN A 45 -2.10 -6.16 -1.94
CA ASN A 45 -1.79 -6.79 -0.66
C ASN A 45 -1.89 -5.76 0.48
N LYS A 46 -2.49 -6.19 1.60
CA LYS A 46 -2.63 -5.39 2.82
C LYS A 46 -1.68 -5.97 3.87
N PRO A 47 -0.99 -5.13 4.67
CA PRO A 47 -1.10 -3.66 4.76
C PRO A 47 -0.32 -2.88 3.68
N SER A 48 0.54 -3.53 2.90
CA SER A 48 1.37 -2.90 1.87
C SER A 48 1.50 -3.76 0.62
N CYS A 49 1.62 -3.11 -0.54
CA CYS A 49 1.76 -3.78 -1.84
C CYS A 49 3.15 -4.40 -2.00
N ASN A 50 3.28 -5.55 -2.67
CA ASN A 50 4.58 -6.21 -2.87
C ASN A 50 5.61 -5.31 -3.57
N ASN A 51 5.20 -4.51 -4.56
CA ASN A 51 6.08 -3.53 -5.21
C ASN A 51 6.57 -2.45 -4.24
N CYS A 52 5.71 -2.01 -3.33
CA CYS A 52 6.01 -0.99 -2.34
C CYS A 52 7.02 -1.52 -1.32
N ILE A 53 6.82 -2.75 -0.85
CA ILE A 53 7.73 -3.47 0.05
C ILE A 53 9.10 -3.66 -0.61
N ARG A 54 9.13 -4.15 -1.86
CA ARG A 54 10.39 -4.38 -2.60
C ARG A 54 11.20 -3.10 -2.83
N HIS A 55 10.54 -1.98 -2.97
CA HIS A 55 11.19 -0.67 -3.15
C HIS A 55 11.34 0.11 -1.84
N SER A 56 10.95 -0.48 -0.70
CA SER A 56 11.01 0.14 0.63
C SER A 56 10.36 1.53 0.68
N VAL A 57 9.26 1.72 -0.05
CA VAL A 57 8.50 2.97 -0.09
C VAL A 57 7.20 2.87 0.70
N GLN A 58 6.71 4.02 1.18
CA GLN A 58 5.41 4.11 1.84
C GLN A 58 4.28 3.72 0.85
N CYS A 59 3.33 2.92 1.34
CA CYS A 59 2.25 2.38 0.54
C CYS A 59 0.91 3.04 0.88
N ASP A 60 0.41 3.86 -0.03
CA ASP A 60 -0.79 4.68 0.15
C ASP A 60 -2.12 3.94 -0.04
N ILE A 61 -2.19 2.63 0.26
CA ILE A 61 -3.43 1.85 0.06
C ILE A 61 -4.55 2.33 1.00
N MET A 62 -4.21 2.86 2.17
CA MET A 62 -5.17 3.21 3.22
C MET A 62 -5.20 4.72 3.55
N THR A 63 -4.37 5.55 2.90
CA THR A 63 -4.15 6.95 3.29
C THR A 63 -5.13 7.96 2.67
N THR A 64 -6.29 7.52 2.18
CA THR A 64 -7.38 8.44 1.76
C THR A 64 -8.22 8.86 2.98
N SER A 65 -7.69 9.74 3.83
CA SER A 65 -8.52 10.47 4.82
C SER A 65 -8.08 11.93 4.91
N GLY A 66 -8.51 12.74 3.94
CA GLY A 66 -8.32 14.19 3.95
C GLY A 66 -9.05 14.90 5.11
N ALA A 67 -9.99 14.22 5.77
CA ALA A 67 -10.69 14.73 6.94
C ALA A 67 -9.74 15.02 8.12
N ILE A 68 -8.72 14.18 8.33
CA ILE A 68 -7.76 14.35 9.43
C ILE A 68 -6.90 15.60 9.20
N THR A 69 -6.44 15.82 7.97
CA THR A 69 -5.61 17.00 7.62
C THR A 69 -6.37 18.31 7.84
N LEU A 70 -7.65 18.38 7.44
CA LEU A 70 -8.49 19.54 7.66
C LEU A 70 -8.75 19.80 9.14
N LEU A 71 -9.03 18.74 9.92
CA LEU A 71 -9.20 18.84 11.37
C LEU A 71 -7.94 19.39 12.06
N LEU A 72 -6.76 18.89 11.69
CA LEU A 72 -5.49 19.34 12.25
C LEU A 72 -5.17 20.80 11.85
N GLN A 73 -5.50 21.21 10.62
CA GLN A 73 -5.34 22.61 10.19
C GLN A 73 -6.26 23.56 10.98
N LEU A 74 -7.53 23.20 11.18
CA LEU A 74 -8.46 23.99 11.98
C LEU A 74 -8.01 24.09 13.43
N LEU A 75 -7.58 22.98 14.03
CA LEU A 75 -7.06 22.97 15.41
C LEU A 75 -5.83 23.89 15.55
N ARG A 76 -4.91 23.87 14.59
CA ARG A 76 -3.75 24.77 14.58
C ARG A 76 -4.14 26.25 14.51
N LEU A 77 -5.11 26.62 13.67
CA LEU A 77 -5.57 28.01 13.55
C LEU A 77 -6.26 28.51 14.82
N LEU A 78 -7.00 27.63 15.51
CA LEU A 78 -7.68 27.96 16.77
C LEU A 78 -6.73 28.05 17.97
N LEU A 79 -5.65 27.26 17.99
CA LEU A 79 -4.67 27.25 19.09
C LEU A 79 -3.52 28.27 18.89
N ALA A 80 -3.22 28.67 17.65
CA ALA A 80 -2.18 29.66 17.34
C ALA A 80 -2.27 30.99 18.13
N PRO A 81 -3.45 31.62 18.33
CA PRO A 81 -3.54 32.89 19.07
C PRO A 81 -3.28 32.76 20.58
N ILE A 82 -3.39 31.55 21.16
CA ILE A 82 -3.23 31.32 22.59
C ILE A 82 -1.74 31.29 23.00
N VAL A 83 -0.85 30.91 22.07
CA VAL A 83 0.59 30.70 22.34
C VAL A 83 1.45 31.94 22.07
N LEU A 84 0.86 33.02 21.55
CA LEU A 84 1.56 34.26 21.18
C LEU A 84 1.30 35.43 22.16
N GLN A 85 0.77 35.15 23.35
CA GLN A 85 0.60 36.12 24.44
C GLN A 85 1.51 35.74 25.62
#